data_AF-A0A8B6FAF9-F1
#
_entry.id   AF-A0A8B6FAF9-F1
#
_cell.length_a   1.000
_cell.length_b   1.000
_cell.length_c   1.000
_cell.angle_alpha   90.00
_cell.angle_beta   90.00
_cell.angle_gamma   90.00
#
_symmetry.space_group_name_H-M   'P 1'
#
loop_
_entity.id
_entity.type
_entity.pdbx_description
1 polymer ?
#
loop_
_entity_poly.entity_id
_entity_poly.type
_entity_poly.pdbx_seq_one_letter_code
_entity_poly.pdbx_strand_id
1 'polypeptide(L)' 'MTCTGSISFGNTVYSIIPHYEEWQNAKEICKWLGGNLLELETSVENEFIKDKVRTLNTGGTFF' A
#
# COMPACT_ATOMS: atom_id res chain seq x y z
N MET A 1 12.26 16.25 3.58
CA MET A 1 11.29 15.32 4.17
C MET A 1 10.83 14.38 3.07
N THR A 2 11.49 13.25 2.90
CA THR A 2 11.13 12.24 1.90
C THR A 2 10.65 11.02 2.66
N CYS A 3 9.35 10.73 2.59
CA CYS A 3 8.82 9.49 3.16
C CYS A 3 9.31 8.31 2.31
N THR A 4 10.36 7.66 2.78
CA THR A 4 10.99 6.50 2.14
C THR A 4 10.05 5.30 2.26
N GLY A 5 9.28 5.00 1.20
CA GLY A 5 8.41 3.80 1.14
C GLY A 5 7.01 4.01 0.57
N SER A 6 6.60 5.25 0.25
CA SER A 6 5.28 5.50 -0.36
C SER A 6 5.35 5.46 -1.89
N ILE A 7 4.38 4.79 -2.50
CA ILE A 7 4.24 4.66 -3.96
C ILE A 7 3.27 5.74 -4.43
N SER A 8 3.66 6.60 -5.37
CA SER A 8 2.75 7.56 -6.01
C SER A 8 2.22 6.99 -7.33
N PHE A 9 0.91 6.96 -7.51
CA PHE A 9 0.28 6.65 -8.80
C PHE A 9 -0.68 7.77 -9.16
N GLY A 10 -0.39 8.50 -10.24
CA GLY A 10 -1.12 9.70 -10.61
C GLY A 10 -1.03 10.79 -9.54
N ASN A 11 -2.19 11.21 -9.01
CA ASN A 11 -2.31 12.25 -7.97
C ASN A 11 -2.53 11.66 -6.56
N THR A 12 -2.40 10.34 -6.42
CA THR A 12 -2.64 9.61 -5.17
C THR A 12 -1.34 8.99 -4.66
N VAL A 13 -1.14 9.03 -3.35
CA VAL A 13 0.00 8.41 -2.67
C VAL A 13 -0.47 7.21 -1.86
N TYR A 14 0.15 6.08 -2.10
CA TYR A 14 -0.15 4.79 -1.52
C TYR A 14 0.98 4.39 -0.58
N SER A 15 0.64 3.84 0.58
CA SER A 15 1.62 3.27 1.51
C SER A 15 1.23 1.83 1.77
N ILE A 16 2.13 0.91 1.44
CA ILE A 16 1.91 -0.51 1.66
C ILE A 16 2.51 -0.88 3.00
N ILE A 17 1.67 -1.37 3.90
CA ILE A 17 2.06 -1.82 5.23
C ILE A 17 2.16 -3.35 5.16
N PRO A 18 3.34 -3.96 5.31
CA PRO A 18 3.51 -5.42 5.31
C PRO A 18 3.07 -6.02 6.64
N HIS A 19 1.81 -5.78 7.04
CA HIS A 19 1.22 -6.25 8.28
C HIS A 19 -0.12 -6.92 7.97
N TYR A 20 -0.34 -8.10 8.56
CA TYR A 20 -1.61 -8.82 8.42
C TYR A 20 -2.56 -8.37 9.52
N GLU A 21 -3.70 -7.81 9.12
CA GLU A 21 -4.75 -7.36 10.02
C GLU A 21 -6.10 -7.75 9.48
N GLU A 22 -7.09 -7.80 10.37
CA GLU A 22 -8.48 -7.86 9.92
C GLU A 22 -8.84 -6.60 9.13
N TRP A 23 -9.71 -6.74 8.12
CA TRP A 23 -10.06 -5.66 7.21
C TRP A 23 -10.55 -4.40 7.95
N GLN A 24 -11.34 -4.58 9.01
CA GLN A 24 -11.82 -3.46 9.84
C GLN A 24 -10.67 -2.77 10.57
N ASN A 25 -9.76 -3.52 11.18
CA ASN A 25 -8.61 -2.96 11.88
C ASN A 25 -7.64 -2.26 10.91
N ALA A 26 -7.37 -2.87 9.75
CA ALA A 26 -6.57 -2.25 8.69
C ALA A 26 -7.16 -0.92 8.23
N LYS A 27 -8.49 -0.84 8.08
CA LYS A 27 -9.18 0.40 7.71
C LYS A 27 -9.04 1.47 8.78
N GLU A 28 -9.15 1.10 10.05
CA GLU A 28 -8.93 2.03 11.16
C GLU A 28 -7.48 2.51 11.19
N ILE A 29 -6.49 1.63 11.06
CA ILE A 29 -5.08 1.98 11.01
C ILE A 29 -4.80 2.98 9.87
N CYS A 30 -5.31 2.73 8.66
CA CYS A 30 -5.14 3.66 7.54
C CYS A 30 -5.77 5.04 7.84
N LYS A 31 -6.93 5.08 8.50
CA LYS A 31 -7.57 6.32 8.96
C LYS A 31 -6.76 7.04 10.02
N TRP A 32 -6.20 6.30 10.98
CA TRP A 32 -5.32 6.84 12.02
C TRP A 32 -4.05 7.45 11.44
N LEU A 33 -3.54 6.91 10.34
CA LEU A 33 -2.41 7.44 9.58
C LEU A 33 -2.76 8.67 8.72
N GLY A 34 -4.03 9.11 8.73
CA GLY A 34 -4.50 10.26 7.94
C GLY A 34 -4.84 9.92 6.49
N GLY A 35 -4.93 8.64 6.15
CA GLY A 35 -5.34 8.14 4.83
C GLY A 35 -6.66 7.35 4.89
N ASN A 36 -6.97 6.63 3.82
CA ASN A 36 -8.06 5.65 3.79
C ASN A 36 -7.53 4.30 3.28
N LEU A 37 -8.25 3.23 3.59
CA LEU A 37 -7.96 1.94 2.99
C LEU A 37 -8.07 2.05 1.46
N LEU A 38 -7.12 1.46 0.74
CA LEU A 38 -7.07 1.46 -0.71
C LEU A 38 -8.42 1.04 -1.31
N GLU A 39 -8.94 1.87 -2.21
CA GLU A 39 -10.07 1.56 -3.06
C GLU A 39 -9.56 1.47 -4.50
N LEU A 40 -9.77 0.32 -5.13
CA LEU A 40 -9.32 0.07 -6.49
C LEU A 40 -10.41 0.53 -7.46
N GLU A 41 -10.20 1.66 -8.12
CA GLU A 41 -11.19 2.20 -9.05
C GLU A 41 -10.95 1.72 -10.50
N THR A 42 -9.71 1.35 -10.82
CA THR A 42 -9.33 0.98 -12.19
C THR A 42 -8.54 -0.33 -12.28
N SER A 43 -8.66 -1.04 -13.41
CA SER A 43 -7.89 -2.24 -13.69
C SER A 43 -6.38 -1.97 -13.75
N VAL A 44 -5.99 -0.80 -14.26
CA VAL A 44 -4.60 -0.35 -14.36
C VAL A 44 -3.98 -0.17 -12.97
N GLU A 45 -4.72 0.45 -12.04
CA GLU A 45 -4.29 0.62 -10.65
C GLU A 45 -4.13 -0.73 -9.94
N ASN A 46 -5.06 -1.66 -10.16
CA ASN A 46 -4.99 -3.01 -9.59
C ASN A 46 -3.75 -3.78 -10.07
N GLU A 47 -3.43 -3.72 -11.37
CA GLU A 47 -2.22 -4.36 -11.90
C GLU A 47 -0.94 -3.73 -11.35
N PHE A 48 -0.89 -2.41 -11.28
CA PHE A 48 0.23 -1.68 -10.72
C PHE A 48 0.45 -2.03 -9.24
N ILE A 49 -0.60 -2.04 -8.43
CA ILE A 49 -0.52 -2.37 -7.01
C ILE A 49 -0.14 -3.83 -6.81
N LYS A 50 -0.68 -4.76 -7.60
CA LYS A 50 -0.29 -6.18 -7.54
C LYS A 50 1.20 -6.38 -7.83
N ASP A 51 1.74 -5.69 -8.83
CA ASP A 51 3.17 -5.76 -9.15
C ASP A 51 4.04 -5.20 -8.02
N LYS A 52 3.62 -4.08 -7.41
CA LYS A 52 4.32 -3.48 -6.27
C LYS A 52 4.24 -4.33 -5.01
N VAL A 53 3.07 -4.88 -4.67
CA VAL A 53 2.89 -5.79 -3.53
C VAL A 53 3.73 -7.06 -3.70
N ARG A 54 3.82 -7.61 -4.92
CA ARG A 54 4.72 -8.75 -5.21
C ARG A 54 6.17 -8.37 -4.97
N THR A 55 6.61 -7.23 -5.49
CA THR A 55 7.99 -6.75 -5.35
C THR A 55 8.37 -6.45 -3.90
N LEU A 56 7.45 -5.93 -3.10
CA LEU A 56 7.68 -5.69 -1.67
C LEU A 56 7.78 -6.99 -0.88
N ASN A 57 7.00 -8.02 -1.22
CA ASN A 57 7.14 -9.35 -0.63
C ASN A 57 8.50 -9.99 -0.98
N THR A 58 9.05 -9.75 -2.17
CA THR A 58 10.40 -10.22 -2.55
C THR A 58 11.54 -9.35 -2.02
N GLY A 59 11.25 -8.16 -1.47
CA GLY A 59 12.22 -7.33 -0.74
C GLY A 59 12.48 -7.78 0.71
N GLY A 60 11.75 -8.80 1.19
CA GLY A 60 11.86 -9.39 2.53
C GLY A 60 12.81 -10.57 2.65
N THR A 61 13.70 -10.79 1.68
CA THR A 61 14.78 -11.79 1.79
C THR A 61 16.13 -11.12 1.59
N PHE A 62 16.76 -10.74 2.69
CA PHE A 62 18.21 -10.71 2.78
C PHE A 62 18.63 -11.79 3.79
N PHE A 63 19.61 -12.58 3.36
CA PHE A 63 20.25 -13.73 4.01
C PHE A 63 20.81 -13.42 5.40
#